data_AF-A0AAW1PVP3-F1
#
_entry.id   AF-A0AAW1PVP3-F1
#
_cell.length_a   1.000
_cell.length_b   1.000
_cell.length_c   1.000
_cell.angle_alpha   90.00
_cell.angle_beta   90.00
_cell.angle_gamma   90.00
#
_symmetry.space_group_name_H-M   'P 1'
#
loop_
_entity.id
_entity.type
_entity.pdbx_description
1 polymer ?
#
loop_
_entity_poly.entity_id
_entity_poly.type
_entity_poly.pdbx_seq_one_letter_code
_entity_poly.pdbx_strand_id
1 'polypeptide(L)'
;MGGGSSEPGGAFASMADSIMHQLLSKDVLYQPTQDIDARYPAWLAANRDKLSEEKLQQYVQQHQYIQTICVAYEGEPDNFTLLFSPI
;
A
#
# COMPACT_ATOMS: atom_id res chain seq x y z
N MET A 1 23.76 -37.51 -13.52
CA MET A 1 23.66 -36.56 -12.40
C MET A 1 23.16 -35.26 -13.00
N GLY A 2 21.88 -34.95 -12.82
CA GLY A 2 21.20 -33.84 -13.47
C GLY A 2 21.70 -32.50 -12.95
N GLY A 3 21.96 -31.57 -13.86
CA GLY A 3 22.30 -30.19 -13.55
C GLY A 3 21.15 -29.50 -12.83
N GLY A 4 21.39 -29.10 -11.57
CA GLY A 4 20.57 -28.11 -10.90
C GLY A 4 21.11 -26.74 -11.28
N SER A 5 20.50 -26.12 -12.30
CA SER A 5 20.69 -24.71 -12.60
C SER A 5 20.33 -23.89 -11.36
N SER A 6 21.33 -23.41 -10.63
CA SER A 6 21.16 -22.31 -9.69
C SER A 6 20.93 -21.05 -10.52
N GLU A 7 19.69 -20.83 -10.95
CA GLU A 7 19.30 -19.61 -11.66
C GLU A 7 19.35 -18.41 -10.69
N PRO A 8 20.14 -17.37 -10.98
CA PRO A 8 20.22 -16.16 -10.16
C PRO A 8 18.87 -15.46 -9.95
N GLY A 9 17.92 -15.67 -10.87
CA GLY A 9 16.58 -15.07 -10.82
C GLY A 9 15.73 -15.53 -9.63
N GLY A 10 15.85 -16.78 -9.20
CA GLY A 10 15.09 -17.30 -8.05
C GLY A 10 15.53 -16.70 -6.71
N ALA A 11 16.84 -16.46 -6.55
CA ALA A 11 17.38 -15.81 -5.36
C ALA A 11 17.04 -14.30 -5.30
N PHE A 12 16.94 -13.64 -6.46
CA PHE A 12 16.50 -12.25 -6.53
C PHE A 12 15.01 -12.12 -6.17
N ALA A 13 14.16 -13.01 -6.68
CA ALA A 13 12.73 -13.02 -6.36
C ALA A 13 12.48 -13.18 -4.85
N SER A 14 13.16 -14.14 -4.20
CA SER A 14 13.00 -14.34 -2.75
C SER A 14 13.52 -13.16 -1.91
N MET A 15 14.57 -12.47 -2.38
CA MET A 15 15.04 -11.23 -1.75
C MET A 15 14.01 -10.11 -1.91
N ALA A 16 13.43 -9.95 -3.10
CA ALA A 16 12.40 -8.95 -3.36
C ALA A 16 11.14 -9.17 -2.50
N ASP A 17 10.70 -10.42 -2.34
CA ASP A 17 9.58 -10.78 -1.46
C ASP A 17 9.88 -10.41 -0.01
N SER A 18 11.08 -10.71 0.49
CA SER A 18 11.49 -10.37 1.86
C SER A 18 11.47 -8.85 2.10
N ILE A 19 11.99 -8.07 1.14
CA ILE A 19 11.98 -6.60 1.20
C ILE A 19 10.54 -6.08 1.20
N MET A 20 9.66 -6.64 0.35
CA MET A 20 8.26 -6.24 0.30
C MET A 20 7.56 -6.47 1.64
N HIS A 21 7.73 -7.65 2.25
CA HIS A 21 7.14 -7.93 3.57
C HIS A 21 7.63 -6.98 4.66
N GLN A 22 8.91 -6.59 4.65
CA GLN A 22 9.44 -5.60 5.59
C GLN A 22 8.82 -4.21 5.37
N LEU A 23 8.73 -3.76 4.11
CA LEU A 23 8.15 -2.46 3.77
C LEU A 23 6.66 -2.39 4.11
N LEU A 24 5.92 -3.49 3.94
CA LEU A 24 4.49 -3.58 4.24
C LEU A 24 4.22 -3.88 5.72
N SER A 25 5.23 -4.05 6.56
CA SER A 25 5.02 -4.24 7.99
C SER A 25 4.37 -3.02 8.63
N LYS A 26 3.55 -3.23 9.66
CA LYS A 26 2.92 -2.15 10.42
C LYS A 26 3.94 -1.13 10.92
N ASP A 27 5.07 -1.60 11.44
CA ASP A 27 6.12 -0.74 12.00
C ASP A 27 6.70 0.25 10.97
N VAL A 28 6.66 -0.10 9.67
CA VAL A 28 7.18 0.74 8.59
C VAL A 28 6.06 1.54 7.92
N LEU A 29 4.94 0.92 7.58
CA LEU A 29 3.93 1.52 6.71
C LEU A 29 2.80 2.22 7.47
N TYR A 30 2.53 1.88 8.72
CA TYR A 30 1.36 2.40 9.42
C TYR A 30 1.44 3.91 9.67
N GLN A 31 2.54 4.38 10.26
CA GLN A 31 2.74 5.80 10.56
C GLN A 31 2.66 6.69 9.30
N PRO A 32 3.38 6.40 8.19
CA PRO A 32 3.28 7.24 7.00
C PRO A 32 1.89 7.17 6.36
N THR A 33 1.22 6.01 6.38
CA THR A 33 -0.16 5.90 5.86
C THR A 33 -1.13 6.75 6.68
N GLN A 34 -1.01 6.73 8.01
CA GLN A 34 -1.84 7.51 8.92
C GLN A 34 -1.62 9.03 8.73
N ASP A 35 -0.37 9.45 8.51
CA ASP A 35 -0.06 10.85 8.19
C ASP A 35 -0.68 11.30 6.86
N ILE A 36 -0.70 10.43 5.86
CA ILE A 36 -1.33 10.71 4.58
C ILE A 36 -2.85 10.83 4.76
N ASP A 37 -3.48 9.87 5.45
CA ASP A 37 -4.92 9.88 5.76
C ASP A 37 -5.34 11.20 6.43
N ALA A 38 -4.60 11.64 7.45
CA ALA A 38 -4.91 12.88 8.16
C ALA A 38 -4.83 14.14 7.28
N ARG A 39 -3.96 14.13 6.25
CA ARG A 39 -3.70 15.30 5.38
C ARG A 39 -4.56 15.29 4.10
N TYR A 40 -5.02 14.13 3.67
CA TYR A 40 -5.69 13.94 2.38
C TYR A 40 -7.00 14.74 2.25
N PRO A 41 -7.91 14.78 3.25
CA PRO A 41 -9.15 15.52 3.16
C PRO A 41 -8.95 17.03 2.93
N ALA A 42 -7.98 17.62 3.63
CA ALA A 42 -7.65 19.04 3.47
C ALA A 42 -7.08 19.33 2.07
N TRP A 43 -6.22 18.42 1.56
CA TRP A 43 -5.69 18.55 0.21
C TRP A 43 -6.77 18.42 -0.86
N LEU A 44 -7.69 17.45 -0.73
CA LEU A 44 -8.83 17.29 -1.64
C LEU A 44 -9.70 18.54 -1.69
N ALA A 45 -10.05 19.10 -0.53
CA ALA A 45 -10.85 20.32 -0.44
C ALA A 45 -10.15 21.51 -1.12
N ALA A 46 -8.85 21.69 -0.91
CA ALA A 46 -8.08 22.80 -1.48
C ALA A 46 -7.83 22.66 -3.00
N ASN A 47 -7.95 21.45 -3.56
CA ASN A 47 -7.69 21.18 -4.98
C ASN A 47 -8.95 20.84 -5.78
N ARG A 48 -10.11 20.72 -5.15
CA ARG A 48 -11.37 20.30 -5.79
C ARG A 48 -11.69 21.10 -7.05
N ASP A 49 -11.53 22.41 -7.01
CA ASP A 49 -11.84 23.30 -8.15
C ASP A 49 -10.78 23.28 -9.26
N LYS A 50 -9.61 22.68 -8.99
CA LYS A 50 -8.49 22.54 -9.96
C LYS A 50 -8.48 21.18 -10.65
N LEU A 51 -9.34 20.26 -10.21
CA LEU A 51 -9.37 18.87 -10.68
C LEU A 51 -10.61 18.65 -11.56
N SER A 52 -10.46 17.79 -12.56
CA SER A 52 -11.63 17.24 -13.25
C SER A 52 -12.38 16.29 -12.30
N GLU A 53 -13.66 16.09 -12.55
CA GLU A 53 -14.49 15.16 -11.77
C GLU A 53 -13.87 13.75 -11.75
N GLU A 54 -13.38 13.26 -12.89
CA GLU A 54 -12.71 11.95 -12.97
C GLU A 54 -11.49 11.85 -12.04
N LYS A 55 -10.63 12.88 -12.03
CA LYS A 55 -9.46 12.90 -11.13
C LYS A 55 -9.86 13.00 -9.67
N LEU A 56 -10.89 13.79 -9.37
CA LEU A 56 -11.41 13.90 -8.02
C LEU A 56 -11.91 12.54 -7.51
N GLN A 57 -12.68 11.81 -8.31
CA GLN A 57 -13.15 10.47 -7.99
C GLN A 57 -11.99 9.49 -7.77
N GLN A 58 -10.96 9.54 -8.63
CA GLN A 58 -9.76 8.72 -8.45
C GLN A 58 -9.02 9.01 -7.14
N TYR A 59 -8.88 10.28 -6.75
CA TYR A 59 -8.22 10.62 -5.49
C TYR A 59 -9.09 10.26 -4.27
N VAL A 60 -10.41 10.40 -4.35
CA VAL A 60 -11.31 9.91 -3.31
C VAL A 60 -11.17 8.39 -3.15
N GLN A 61 -11.10 7.64 -4.24
CA GLN A 61 -10.87 6.19 -4.21
C GLN A 61 -9.52 5.84 -3.58
N GLN A 62 -8.44 6.58 -3.90
CA GLN A 62 -7.13 6.39 -3.27
C GLN A 62 -7.19 6.62 -1.76
N HIS A 63 -7.93 7.63 -1.30
CA HIS A 63 -8.14 7.88 0.12
C HIS A 63 -8.84 6.71 0.81
N GLN A 64 -9.82 6.08 0.16
CA GLN A 64 -10.48 4.88 0.71
C GLN A 64 -9.50 3.70 0.85
N TYR A 65 -8.56 3.53 -0.09
CA TYR A 65 -7.49 2.54 0.05
C TYR A 65 -6.58 2.84 1.24
N ILE A 66 -6.16 4.09 1.41
CA ILE A 66 -5.36 4.54 2.55
C ILE A 66 -6.08 4.23 3.88
N GLN A 67 -7.38 4.52 3.97
CA GLN A 67 -8.18 4.22 5.16
C GLN A 67 -8.30 2.73 5.42
N THR A 68 -8.51 1.93 4.37
CA THR A 68 -8.59 0.46 4.48
C THR A 68 -7.28 -0.13 4.99
N ILE A 69 -6.14 0.40 4.53
CA ILE A 69 -4.81 0.02 5.01
C ILE A 69 -4.65 0.35 6.50
N CYS A 70 -5.03 1.55 6.94
CA CYS A 70 -4.99 1.91 8.36
C CYS A 70 -5.83 0.95 9.22
N VAL A 71 -7.06 0.65 8.79
CA VAL A 71 -7.97 -0.28 9.49
C VAL A 71 -7.38 -1.69 9.53
N ALA A 72 -6.80 -2.17 8.43
CA ALA A 72 -6.14 -3.46 8.37
C ALA A 72 -4.99 -3.55 9.39
N TYR A 73 -4.16 -2.51 9.50
CA TYR A 73 -3.10 -2.45 10.51
C TYR A 73 -3.60 -2.36 11.95
N GLU A 74 -4.75 -1.73 12.19
CA GLU A 74 -5.34 -1.63 13.53
C GLU A 74 -5.97 -2.97 13.98
N GLY A 75 -6.54 -3.74 13.06
CA GLY A 75 -7.19 -5.02 13.34
C GLY A 75 -6.29 -6.24 13.19
N GLU A 76 -5.80 -6.48 11.97
CA GLU A 76 -5.03 -7.67 11.58
C GLU A 76 -3.68 -7.24 10.96
N PRO A 77 -2.72 -6.76 11.78
CA PRO A 77 -1.50 -6.11 11.32
C PRO A 77 -0.56 -6.97 10.46
N ASP A 78 -0.67 -8.30 10.59
CA ASP A 78 0.15 -9.27 9.86
C ASP A 78 -0.59 -9.84 8.63
N ASN A 79 -1.85 -9.44 8.40
CA ASN A 79 -2.66 -9.93 7.30
C ASN A 79 -2.52 -9.02 6.07
N PHE A 80 -1.41 -9.16 5.35
CA PHE A 80 -1.13 -8.37 4.15
C PHE A 80 -2.15 -8.57 3.02
N THR A 81 -2.92 -9.66 3.02
CA THR A 81 -3.98 -9.87 2.01
C THR A 81 -5.08 -8.83 2.10
N LEU A 82 -5.33 -8.27 3.30
CA LEU A 82 -6.29 -7.19 3.48
C LEU A 82 -5.85 -5.90 2.79
N LEU A 83 -4.54 -5.65 2.65
CA LEU A 83 -4.00 -4.47 1.96
C LEU A 83 -4.31 -4.46 0.47
N PHE A 84 -4.50 -5.64 -0.12
CA PHE A 84 -4.75 -5.82 -1.56
C PHE A 84 -6.22 -6.14 -1.87
N SER A 85 -7.09 -6.03 -0.87
CA SER A 85 -8.52 -6.31 -1.07
C SER A 85 -9.17 -5.21 -1.92
N PRO A 86 -9.97 -5.58 -2.93
CA PRO A 86 -10.71 -4.60 -3.72
C PRO A 86 -11.75 -3.88 -2.84
N ILE A 87 -11.92 -2.58 -3.08
CA ILE A 87 -12.90 -1.70 -2.42
C ILE A 87 -14.09 -1.48 -3.37
#